data_AF-A0AA35IA06-F1
#
_entry.id   AF-A0AA35IA06-F1
#
_cell.length_a   1.000
_cell.length_b   1.000
_cell.length_c   1.000
_cell.angle_alpha   90.00
_cell.angle_beta   90.00
_cell.angle_gamma   90.00
#
_symmetry.space_group_name_H-M   'P 1'
#
loop_
_entity.id
_entity.type
_entity.pdbx_description
1 polymer ?
#
loop_
_entity_poly.entity_id
_entity_poly.type
_entity_poly.pdbx_seq_one_letter_code
_entity_poly.pdbx_strand_id
1 'polypeptide(L)'
;MQGSLLGILGGQIELVGLAMRSSATYVKAPWSQEAAAVGGALVKFGALFSAIAGVFDTAQAITAAKRASAAGDSLALSQYRWSVALFGFGTLAFAGAVFNPLFIGPLGIAVMLTLSAYALSKRAEENESTALERWARRCCFGKGDEKPIVHWNAPEYADIAFAELNAATLGVQASLHFESILLNEPGTPKIGGLVSLERDQKLKFQVVLPHYRHDVSAYRWSLIAHRGRDGEFPEYIGGETLISEDYHARHIKPLSKHVIFSNFSPPPLPDYKSDIAIVKKSKASNSGGGETQWLNIAGVVELHPTLGVHSIAAATLLVMYWPDRSIESAYVEICSRRENE
;
A
#
# COMPACT_ATOMS: atom_id res chain seq x y z
N MET A 1 3.90 -1.25 18.25
CA MET A 1 4.80 -2.24 17.62
C MET A 1 5.68 -1.67 16.50
N GLN A 2 5.91 -0.35 16.42
CA GLN A 2 6.70 0.30 15.35
C GLN A 2 8.22 0.08 15.49
N GLY A 3 8.74 0.00 16.71
CA GLY A 3 10.18 -0.21 16.96
C GLY A 3 10.70 -1.60 16.54
N SER A 4 9.87 -2.65 16.58
CA SER A 4 10.29 -4.01 16.19
C SER A 4 10.36 -4.19 14.67
N LEU A 5 9.48 -3.54 13.91
CA LEU A 5 9.49 -3.59 12.44
C LEU A 5 10.71 -2.84 11.88
N LEU A 6 11.00 -1.65 12.43
CA LEU A 6 12.18 -0.85 12.11
C LEU A 6 13.48 -1.52 12.57
N GLY A 7 13.46 -2.25 13.69
CA GLY A 7 14.62 -3.03 14.16
C GLY A 7 14.94 -4.24 13.27
N ILE A 8 13.91 -4.96 12.79
CA ILE A 8 14.10 -6.10 11.87
C ILE A 8 14.57 -5.61 10.50
N LEU A 9 13.96 -4.54 9.96
CA LEU A 9 14.37 -3.94 8.69
C LEU A 9 15.77 -3.31 8.78
N GLY A 10 16.07 -2.57 9.87
CA GLY A 10 17.37 -1.98 10.11
C GLY A 10 18.49 -3.02 10.26
N GLY A 11 18.23 -4.10 11.02
CA GLY A 11 19.19 -5.20 11.19
C GLY A 11 19.45 -5.99 9.89
N GLN A 12 18.44 -6.15 9.03
CA GLN A 12 18.62 -6.78 7.72
C GLN A 12 19.44 -5.89 6.75
N ILE A 13 19.21 -4.57 6.78
CA ILE A 13 19.96 -3.60 5.96
C ILE A 13 21.44 -3.51 6.39
N GLU A 14 21.72 -3.57 7.69
CA GLU A 14 23.09 -3.60 8.22
C GLU A 14 23.86 -4.84 7.72
N LEU A 15 23.19 -5.99 7.64
CA LEU A 15 23.76 -7.25 7.18
C LEU A 15 24.03 -7.23 5.66
N VAL A 16 23.16 -6.58 4.88
CA VAL A 16 23.39 -6.30 3.45
C VAL A 16 24.57 -5.35 3.25
N GLY A 17 24.68 -4.29 4.07
CA GLY A 17 25.82 -3.37 4.05
C GLY A 17 27.15 -4.06 4.40
N LEU A 18 27.12 -4.98 5.37
CA LEU A 18 28.26 -5.83 5.72
C LEU A 18 28.65 -6.78 4.58
N ALA A 19 27.66 -7.38 3.91
CA ALA A 19 27.86 -8.24 2.74
C ALA A 19 28.44 -7.45 1.55
N MET A 20 27.94 -6.24 1.26
CA MET A 20 28.50 -5.34 0.24
C MET A 20 29.95 -4.95 0.54
N ARG A 21 30.27 -4.64 1.80
CA ARG A 21 31.65 -4.31 2.21
C ARG A 21 32.61 -5.49 2.03
N SER A 22 32.15 -6.71 2.25
CA SER A 22 32.94 -7.93 1.97
C SER A 22 33.19 -8.14 0.46
N SER A 23 32.35 -7.54 -0.39
CA SER A 23 32.31 -7.78 -1.85
C SER A 23 33.22 -6.91 -2.71
N ALA A 24 33.72 -5.78 -2.18
CA ALA A 24 34.71 -4.94 -2.84
C ALA A 24 36.00 -5.71 -3.25
N THR A 25 36.23 -6.85 -2.60
CA THR A 25 37.32 -7.78 -2.86
C THR A 25 37.07 -8.69 -4.08
N TYR A 26 35.82 -8.95 -4.48
CA TYR A 26 35.46 -9.96 -5.49
C TYR A 26 35.15 -9.38 -6.87
N VAL A 27 34.86 -8.08 -6.99
CA VAL A 27 34.73 -7.38 -8.29
C VAL A 27 36.06 -7.36 -9.07
N LYS A 28 37.18 -7.67 -8.40
CA LYS A 28 38.52 -7.79 -9.00
C LYS A 28 38.92 -9.23 -9.38
N ALA A 29 37.98 -10.18 -9.39
CA ALA A 29 38.31 -11.56 -9.76
C ALA A 29 38.76 -11.63 -11.24
N PRO A 30 39.97 -12.12 -11.54
CA PRO A 30 40.43 -12.28 -12.91
C PRO A 30 39.65 -13.43 -13.55
N TRP A 31 38.96 -13.15 -14.66
CA TRP A 31 38.12 -14.08 -15.43
C TRP A 31 38.93 -15.18 -16.16
N SER A 32 40.07 -15.58 -15.59
CA SER A 32 41.08 -16.48 -16.17
C SER A 32 41.41 -17.68 -15.27
N GLN A 33 40.59 -18.00 -14.26
CA GLN A 33 40.80 -19.12 -13.31
C GLN A 33 39.86 -20.31 -13.54
N GLU A 34 40.20 -21.45 -12.92
CA GLU A 34 39.47 -22.73 -12.95
C GLU A 34 37.95 -22.58 -12.72
N ALA A 35 37.17 -23.44 -13.38
CA ALA A 35 35.69 -23.42 -13.36
C ALA A 35 35.07 -23.41 -11.95
N ALA A 36 35.74 -24.00 -10.95
CA ALA A 36 35.30 -23.99 -9.56
C ALA A 36 35.34 -22.58 -8.92
N ALA A 37 36.35 -21.78 -9.24
CA ALA A 37 36.48 -20.41 -8.76
C ALA A 37 35.40 -19.50 -9.39
N VAL A 38 35.11 -19.70 -10.69
CA VAL A 38 34.04 -19.01 -11.40
C VAL A 38 32.66 -19.37 -10.83
N GLY A 39 32.42 -20.66 -10.56
CA GLY A 39 31.17 -21.12 -9.93
C GLY A 39 30.95 -20.54 -8.53
N GLY A 40 32.00 -20.52 -7.70
CA GLY A 40 31.94 -19.91 -6.36
C GLY A 40 31.68 -18.40 -6.40
N ALA A 41 32.26 -17.69 -7.35
CA ALA A 41 32.01 -16.26 -7.56
C ALA A 41 30.55 -16.00 -8.01
N LEU A 42 30.03 -16.81 -8.93
CA LEU A 42 28.64 -16.71 -9.40
C LEU A 42 27.63 -16.98 -8.27
N VAL A 43 27.88 -18.00 -7.44
CA VAL A 43 27.04 -18.31 -6.27
C VAL A 43 27.02 -17.14 -5.29
N LYS A 44 28.17 -16.54 -4.98
CA LYS A 44 28.24 -15.38 -4.08
C LYS A 44 27.50 -14.16 -4.64
N PHE A 45 27.65 -13.91 -5.94
CA PHE A 45 26.96 -12.81 -6.60
C PHE A 45 25.44 -13.04 -6.60
N GLY A 46 24.98 -14.23 -7.00
CA GLY A 46 23.56 -14.59 -6.95
C GLY A 46 23.00 -14.52 -5.53
N ALA A 47 23.73 -15.02 -4.52
CA ALA A 47 23.33 -14.94 -3.12
C ALA A 47 23.21 -13.49 -2.62
N LEU A 48 24.13 -12.60 -3.03
CA LEU A 48 24.07 -11.18 -2.68
C LEU A 48 22.83 -10.50 -3.28
N PHE A 49 22.57 -10.70 -4.58
CA PHE A 49 21.38 -10.15 -5.23
C PHE A 49 20.09 -10.70 -4.63
N SER A 50 20.04 -12.00 -4.35
CA SER A 50 18.89 -12.63 -3.70
C SER A 50 18.67 -12.16 -2.25
N ALA A 51 19.74 -11.85 -1.51
CA ALA A 51 19.60 -11.25 -0.17
C ALA A 51 19.00 -9.84 -0.25
N ILE A 52 19.41 -9.03 -1.23
CA ILE A 52 18.84 -7.70 -1.45
C ILE A 52 17.37 -7.82 -1.87
N ALA A 53 17.06 -8.68 -2.84
CA ALA A 53 15.69 -8.94 -3.28
C ALA A 53 14.80 -9.44 -2.13
N GLY A 54 15.32 -10.33 -1.29
CA GLY A 54 14.59 -10.89 -0.15
C GLY A 54 14.14 -9.86 0.89
N VAL A 55 14.89 -8.75 1.06
CA VAL A 55 14.45 -7.63 1.90
C VAL A 55 13.20 -6.96 1.31
N PHE A 56 13.18 -6.72 -0.01
CA PHE A 56 12.02 -6.16 -0.69
C PHE A 56 10.82 -7.11 -0.66
N ASP A 57 11.03 -8.41 -0.88
CA ASP A 57 9.96 -9.42 -0.82
C ASP A 57 9.36 -9.53 0.58
N THR A 58 10.21 -9.47 1.62
CA THR A 58 9.77 -9.47 3.03
C THR A 58 8.92 -8.21 3.32
N ALA A 59 9.38 -7.04 2.89
CA ALA A 59 8.64 -5.79 3.08
C ALA A 59 7.28 -5.82 2.36
N GLN A 60 7.24 -6.28 1.12
CA GLN A 60 5.98 -6.46 0.37
C GLN A 60 5.03 -7.42 1.10
N ALA A 61 5.52 -8.58 1.56
CA ALA A 61 4.70 -9.53 2.30
C ALA A 61 4.17 -8.96 3.63
N ILE A 62 4.95 -8.11 4.33
CA ILE A 62 4.49 -7.39 5.53
C ILE A 62 3.34 -6.43 5.17
N THR A 63 3.50 -5.62 4.13
CA THR A 63 2.45 -4.68 3.71
C THR A 63 1.17 -5.39 3.25
N ALA A 64 1.32 -6.55 2.58
CA ALA A 64 0.21 -7.41 2.20
C ALA A 64 -0.48 -8.03 3.43
N ALA A 65 0.28 -8.49 4.42
CA ALA A 65 -0.27 -8.97 5.70
C ALA A 65 -1.09 -7.89 6.40
N LYS A 66 -0.58 -6.65 6.48
CA LYS A 66 -1.30 -5.52 7.08
C LYS A 66 -2.61 -5.23 6.34
N ARG A 67 -2.58 -5.25 5.00
CA ARG A 67 -3.78 -5.06 4.16
C ARG A 67 -4.81 -6.17 4.41
N ALA A 68 -4.39 -7.43 4.40
CA ALA A 68 -5.28 -8.57 4.70
C ALA A 68 -5.86 -8.48 6.11
N SER A 69 -5.06 -8.04 7.09
CA SER A 69 -5.54 -7.77 8.45
C SER A 69 -6.60 -6.68 8.47
N ALA A 70 -6.36 -5.54 7.81
CA ALA A 70 -7.29 -4.42 7.75
C ALA A 70 -8.59 -4.79 7.01
N ALA A 71 -8.53 -5.75 6.08
CA ALA A 71 -9.69 -6.34 5.41
C ALA A 71 -10.40 -7.42 6.26
N GLY A 72 -9.89 -7.77 7.44
CA GLY A 72 -10.44 -8.81 8.31
C GLY A 72 -10.18 -10.24 7.84
N ASP A 73 -9.31 -10.45 6.85
CA ASP A 73 -9.05 -11.76 6.24
C ASP A 73 -8.04 -12.56 7.07
N SER A 74 -8.55 -13.23 8.13
CA SER A 74 -7.70 -13.96 9.09
C SER A 74 -6.86 -15.08 8.48
N LEU A 75 -7.39 -15.79 7.47
CA LEU A 75 -6.66 -16.86 6.77
C LEU A 75 -5.53 -16.29 5.90
N ALA A 76 -5.83 -15.29 5.07
CA ALA A 76 -4.83 -14.60 4.24
C ALA A 76 -3.75 -13.95 5.12
N LEU A 77 -4.14 -13.29 6.23
CA LEU A 77 -3.22 -12.75 7.22
C LEU A 77 -2.25 -13.82 7.77
N SER A 78 -2.77 -14.97 8.18
CA SER A 78 -1.95 -16.07 8.70
C SER A 78 -0.93 -16.55 7.67
N GLN A 79 -1.36 -16.73 6.42
CA GLN A 79 -0.49 -17.17 5.33
C GLN A 79 0.58 -16.12 4.98
N TYR A 80 0.23 -14.84 4.94
CA TYR A 80 1.22 -13.77 4.76
C TYR A 80 2.22 -13.70 5.91
N ARG A 81 1.80 -13.92 7.17
CA ARG A 81 2.73 -13.97 8.31
C ARG A 81 3.75 -15.09 8.17
N TRP A 82 3.34 -16.26 7.72
CA TRP A 82 4.27 -17.36 7.42
C TRP A 82 5.18 -17.04 6.24
N SER A 83 4.66 -16.41 5.18
CA SER A 83 5.46 -15.93 4.06
C SER A 83 6.53 -14.92 4.50
N VAL A 84 6.19 -13.94 5.35
CA VAL A 84 7.14 -12.99 5.95
C VAL A 84 8.25 -13.72 6.71
N ALA A 85 7.91 -14.69 7.54
CA ALA A 85 8.90 -15.46 8.29
C ALA A 85 9.86 -16.21 7.34
N LEU A 86 9.33 -16.89 6.33
CA LEU A 86 10.11 -17.65 5.36
C LEU A 86 10.99 -16.77 4.47
N PHE A 87 10.48 -15.63 3.99
CA PHE A 87 11.30 -14.65 3.26
C PHE A 87 12.41 -14.08 4.16
N GLY A 88 12.11 -13.78 5.42
CA GLY A 88 13.09 -13.32 6.39
C GLY A 88 14.21 -14.34 6.62
N PHE A 89 13.87 -15.60 6.87
CA PHE A 89 14.85 -16.68 7.03
C PHE A 89 15.62 -16.98 5.74
N GLY A 90 14.95 -16.96 4.58
CA GLY A 90 15.59 -17.13 3.26
C GLY A 90 16.62 -16.05 2.98
N THR A 91 16.29 -14.79 3.31
CA THR A 91 17.21 -13.64 3.21
C THR A 91 18.45 -13.84 4.07
N LEU A 92 18.29 -14.25 5.32
CA LEU A 92 19.41 -14.55 6.23
C LEU A 92 20.26 -15.71 5.70
N ALA A 93 19.64 -16.75 5.14
CA ALA A 93 20.34 -17.88 4.55
C ALA A 93 21.14 -17.49 3.29
N PHE A 94 20.59 -16.62 2.43
CA PHE A 94 21.32 -16.03 1.30
C PHE A 94 22.52 -15.20 1.76
N ALA A 95 22.36 -14.37 2.78
CA ALA A 95 23.47 -13.61 3.34
C ALA A 95 24.57 -14.51 3.92
N GLY A 96 24.19 -15.60 4.60
CA GLY A 96 25.12 -16.62 5.07
C GLY A 96 25.86 -17.35 3.94
N ALA A 97 25.19 -17.61 2.82
CA ALA A 97 25.76 -18.26 1.64
C ALA A 97 26.90 -17.44 0.98
N VAL A 98 26.90 -16.11 1.15
CA VAL A 98 28.01 -15.25 0.70
C VAL A 98 29.33 -15.60 1.39
N PHE A 99 29.27 -15.99 2.67
CA PHE A 99 30.44 -16.34 3.47
C PHE A 99 30.85 -17.81 3.34
N ASN A 100 29.91 -18.71 2.98
CA ASN A 100 30.19 -20.14 2.89
C ASN A 100 29.51 -20.79 1.65
N PRO A 101 30.18 -20.76 0.48
CA PRO A 101 29.57 -21.04 -0.83
C PRO A 101 29.44 -22.55 -1.17
N LEU A 102 29.17 -23.41 -0.19
CA LEU A 102 28.91 -24.83 -0.44
C LEU A 102 27.58 -25.01 -1.19
N PHE A 103 27.61 -25.69 -2.34
CA PHE A 103 26.49 -25.84 -3.30
C PHE A 103 25.22 -26.49 -2.69
N ILE A 104 25.36 -27.42 -1.75
CA ILE A 104 24.25 -28.08 -1.02
C ILE A 104 24.26 -27.62 0.44
N GLY A 105 24.48 -26.32 0.65
CA GLY A 105 24.56 -25.68 1.94
C GLY A 105 23.47 -24.61 2.10
N PRO A 106 23.78 -23.47 2.74
CA PRO A 106 22.83 -22.38 3.01
C PRO A 106 22.06 -21.90 1.77
N LEU A 107 22.66 -21.96 0.58
CA LEU A 107 22.03 -21.54 -0.67
C LEU A 107 20.79 -22.36 -1.04
N GLY A 108 20.88 -23.70 -0.94
CA GLY A 108 19.75 -24.58 -1.27
C GLY A 108 18.57 -24.38 -0.31
N ILE A 109 18.87 -24.21 0.98
CA ILE A 109 17.88 -23.88 2.00
C ILE A 109 17.24 -22.52 1.69
N ALA A 110 18.04 -21.51 1.34
CA ALA A 110 17.55 -20.18 1.00
C ALA A 110 16.55 -20.23 -0.16
N VAL A 111 16.90 -20.92 -1.26
CA VAL A 111 16.02 -21.09 -2.42
C VAL A 111 14.70 -21.78 -2.03
N MET A 112 14.76 -22.86 -1.26
CA MET A 112 13.56 -23.59 -0.82
C MET A 112 12.66 -22.74 0.08
N LEU A 113 13.24 -21.97 1.00
CA LEU A 113 12.50 -21.06 1.88
C LEU A 113 11.81 -19.95 1.06
N THR A 114 12.51 -19.31 0.14
CA THR A 114 11.95 -18.23 -0.69
C THR A 114 10.85 -18.72 -1.64
N LEU A 115 11.00 -19.91 -2.25
CA LEU A 115 9.95 -20.50 -3.08
C LEU A 115 8.71 -20.86 -2.25
N SER A 116 8.90 -21.41 -1.05
CA SER A 116 7.81 -21.71 -0.12
C SER A 116 7.10 -20.43 0.34
N ALA A 117 7.86 -19.37 0.61
CA ALA A 117 7.33 -18.05 0.97
C ALA A 117 6.49 -17.45 -0.16
N TYR A 118 6.96 -17.58 -1.41
CA TYR A 118 6.24 -17.12 -2.60
C TYR A 118 4.93 -17.89 -2.80
N ALA A 119 4.96 -19.23 -2.71
CA ALA A 119 3.77 -20.06 -2.83
C ALA A 119 2.72 -19.72 -1.76
N LEU A 120 3.14 -19.50 -0.50
CA LEU A 120 2.24 -19.06 0.57
C LEU A 120 1.69 -17.65 0.33
N SER A 121 2.51 -16.73 -0.18
CA SER A 121 2.06 -15.37 -0.53
C SER A 121 0.99 -15.41 -1.62
N LYS A 122 1.19 -16.24 -2.67
CA LYS A 122 0.20 -16.43 -3.73
C LYS A 122 -1.09 -17.06 -3.23
N ARG A 123 -0.98 -18.08 -2.39
CA ARG A 123 -2.15 -18.67 -1.72
C ARG A 123 -2.88 -17.66 -0.83
N ALA A 124 -2.14 -16.78 -0.16
CA ALA A 124 -2.74 -15.72 0.67
C ALA A 124 -3.53 -14.72 -0.18
N GLU A 125 -2.95 -14.30 -1.31
CA GLU A 125 -3.59 -13.42 -2.30
C GLU A 125 -4.89 -14.02 -2.83
N GLU A 126 -4.91 -15.31 -3.14
CA GLU A 126 -6.12 -16.03 -3.57
C GLU A 126 -7.20 -16.14 -2.48
N ASN A 127 -6.81 -16.08 -1.21
CA ASN A 127 -7.72 -16.12 -0.06
C ASN A 127 -8.14 -14.74 0.44
N GLU A 128 -7.70 -13.65 -0.21
CA GLU A 128 -8.18 -12.31 0.10
C GLU A 128 -9.62 -12.13 -0.39
N SER A 129 -10.47 -11.57 0.46
CA SER A 129 -11.87 -11.36 0.11
C SER A 129 -12.00 -10.26 -0.95
N THR A 130 -12.73 -10.58 -2.02
CA THR A 130 -13.16 -9.60 -3.02
C THR A 130 -14.05 -8.51 -2.39
N ALA A 131 -14.28 -7.41 -3.11
CA ALA A 131 -15.16 -6.35 -2.63
C ALA A 131 -16.60 -6.86 -2.36
N LEU A 132 -17.09 -7.77 -3.21
CA LEU A 132 -18.42 -8.36 -3.05
C LEU A 132 -18.49 -9.36 -1.88
N GLU A 133 -17.45 -10.17 -1.68
CA GLU A 133 -17.38 -11.07 -0.52
C GLU A 133 -17.30 -10.29 0.79
N ARG A 134 -16.50 -9.21 0.84
CA ARG A 134 -16.47 -8.29 1.99
C ARG A 134 -17.84 -7.69 2.26
N TRP A 135 -18.51 -7.19 1.22
CA TRP A 135 -19.88 -6.70 1.36
C TRP A 135 -20.82 -7.78 1.93
N ALA A 136 -20.77 -9.00 1.39
CA ALA A 136 -21.61 -10.12 1.81
C ALA A 136 -21.35 -10.55 3.26
N ARG A 137 -20.10 -10.42 3.76
CA ARG A 137 -19.79 -10.65 5.17
C ARG A 137 -20.30 -9.54 6.08
N ARG A 138 -20.25 -8.28 5.63
CA ARG A 138 -20.62 -7.10 6.42
C ARG A 138 -22.13 -6.88 6.49
N CYS A 139 -22.89 -7.28 5.46
CA CYS A 139 -24.34 -7.07 5.40
C CYS A 139 -25.09 -7.78 6.53
N CYS A 140 -26.36 -7.43 6.75
CA CYS A 140 -27.19 -7.97 7.83
C CYS A 140 -27.39 -9.49 7.80
N PHE A 141 -27.13 -10.14 6.66
CA PHE A 141 -27.18 -11.60 6.49
C PHE A 141 -25.82 -12.28 6.68
N GLY A 142 -24.75 -11.50 6.78
CA GLY A 142 -23.37 -11.96 6.88
C GLY A 142 -22.91 -12.27 8.30
N LYS A 143 -21.65 -12.72 8.43
CA LYS A 143 -21.06 -13.13 9.71
C LYS A 143 -20.44 -11.98 10.52
N GLY A 144 -20.09 -10.86 9.88
CA GLY A 144 -19.42 -9.74 10.55
C GLY A 144 -18.11 -10.12 11.25
N ASP A 145 -17.37 -11.11 10.74
CA ASP A 145 -16.19 -11.70 11.37
C ASP A 145 -14.87 -10.95 11.08
N GLU A 146 -14.98 -9.71 10.60
CA GLU A 146 -13.84 -8.82 10.34
C GLU A 146 -13.19 -8.34 11.64
N LYS A 147 -11.92 -7.94 11.57
CA LYS A 147 -11.18 -7.34 12.68
C LYS A 147 -10.51 -6.04 12.20
N PRO A 148 -10.98 -4.86 12.63
CA PRO A 148 -12.10 -4.62 13.55
C PRO A 148 -13.47 -5.06 12.99
N ILE A 149 -14.42 -5.34 13.88
CA ILE A 149 -15.76 -5.82 13.49
C ILE A 149 -16.48 -4.70 12.74
N VAL A 150 -16.83 -4.95 11.48
CA VAL A 150 -17.70 -4.11 10.66
C VAL A 150 -18.90 -4.96 10.27
N HIS A 151 -20.08 -4.61 10.80
CA HIS A 151 -21.31 -5.36 10.54
C HIS A 151 -22.51 -4.42 10.51
N TRP A 152 -23.23 -4.40 9.39
CA TRP A 152 -24.41 -3.59 9.13
C TRP A 152 -25.67 -4.38 9.45
N ASN A 153 -25.88 -4.66 10.73
CA ASN A 153 -27.01 -5.47 11.23
C ASN A 153 -28.26 -4.66 11.59
N ALA A 154 -28.22 -3.35 11.42
CA ALA A 154 -29.28 -2.44 11.84
C ALA A 154 -29.75 -1.56 10.65
N PRO A 155 -31.04 -1.17 10.59
CA PRO A 155 -31.59 -0.40 9.48
C PRO A 155 -30.86 0.92 9.20
N GLU A 156 -30.21 1.51 10.21
CA GLU A 156 -29.46 2.76 10.11
C GLU A 156 -28.22 2.64 9.21
N TYR A 157 -27.76 1.40 8.95
CA TYR A 157 -26.64 1.12 8.06
C TYR A 157 -27.08 0.72 6.64
N ALA A 158 -28.39 0.69 6.35
CA ALA A 158 -28.91 0.24 5.06
C ALA A 158 -28.31 1.03 3.90
N ASP A 159 -28.24 2.36 4.03
CA ASP A 159 -27.68 3.22 2.98
C ASP A 159 -26.19 2.92 2.73
N ILE A 160 -25.40 2.64 3.78
CA ILE A 160 -23.98 2.28 3.66
C ILE A 160 -23.82 0.93 2.98
N ALA A 161 -24.65 -0.05 3.39
CA ALA A 161 -24.65 -1.37 2.77
C ALA A 161 -25.01 -1.27 1.28
N PHE A 162 -26.03 -0.50 0.90
CA PHE A 162 -26.38 -0.33 -0.51
C PHE A 162 -25.31 0.41 -1.30
N ALA A 163 -24.70 1.44 -0.71
CA ALA A 163 -23.61 2.18 -1.35
C ALA A 163 -22.36 1.31 -1.61
N GLU A 164 -21.94 0.49 -0.64
CA GLU A 164 -20.83 -0.45 -0.81
C GLU A 164 -21.18 -1.60 -1.79
N LEU A 165 -22.44 -2.04 -1.84
CA LEU A 165 -22.89 -3.02 -2.85
C LEU A 165 -22.81 -2.45 -4.25
N ASN A 166 -23.31 -1.22 -4.44
CA ASN A 166 -23.29 -0.53 -5.73
C ASN A 166 -21.83 -0.31 -6.17
N ALA A 167 -20.94 0.06 -5.24
CA ALA A 167 -19.50 0.17 -5.48
C ALA A 167 -18.91 -1.14 -6.01
N ALA A 168 -19.15 -2.24 -5.28
CA ALA A 168 -18.62 -3.55 -5.62
C ALA A 168 -19.16 -4.08 -6.96
N THR A 169 -20.45 -3.83 -7.23
CA THR A 169 -21.14 -4.31 -8.45
C THR A 169 -20.71 -3.52 -9.68
N LEU A 170 -20.61 -2.19 -9.57
CA LEU A 170 -20.22 -1.33 -10.68
C LEU A 170 -18.70 -1.33 -10.93
N GLY A 171 -17.91 -1.81 -9.95
CA GLY A 171 -16.45 -1.84 -10.03
C GLY A 171 -15.82 -0.47 -9.80
N VAL A 172 -16.47 0.42 -9.04
CA VAL A 172 -15.92 1.72 -8.67
C VAL A 172 -14.73 1.49 -7.74
N GLN A 173 -13.63 2.23 -7.95
CA GLN A 173 -12.42 2.07 -7.16
C GLN A 173 -11.94 3.42 -6.63
N ALA A 174 -11.53 3.44 -5.36
CA ALA A 174 -10.87 4.56 -4.71
C ALA A 174 -9.62 4.05 -3.99
N SER A 175 -8.46 4.41 -4.52
CA SER A 175 -7.16 3.93 -4.05
C SER A 175 -6.33 5.07 -3.46
N LEU A 176 -5.70 4.80 -2.32
CA LEU A 176 -4.73 5.67 -1.67
C LEU A 176 -3.45 4.92 -1.40
N HIS A 177 -2.32 5.57 -1.69
CA HIS A 177 -1.01 5.01 -1.47
C HIS A 177 -0.02 6.09 -1.02
N PHE A 178 0.57 5.89 0.16
CA PHE A 178 1.75 6.63 0.56
C PHE A 178 2.98 5.90 0.01
N GLU A 179 3.78 6.62 -0.76
CA GLU A 179 5.08 6.18 -1.25
C GLU A 179 6.15 6.93 -0.48
N SER A 180 7.14 6.21 0.06
CA SER A 180 8.29 6.80 0.72
C SER A 180 9.58 6.32 0.07
N ILE A 181 10.42 7.27 -0.32
CA ILE A 181 11.72 7.02 -0.95
C ILE A 181 12.78 7.63 -0.02
N LEU A 182 13.74 6.80 0.41
CA LEU A 182 14.92 7.29 1.11
C LEU A 182 15.82 8.02 0.11
N LEU A 183 16.13 9.30 0.38
CA LEU A 183 16.93 10.12 -0.52
C LEU A 183 18.45 9.84 -0.44
N ASN A 184 18.89 8.96 0.47
CA ASN A 184 20.30 8.60 0.59
C ASN A 184 20.64 7.26 -0.06
N GLU A 185 21.69 7.25 -0.88
CA GLU A 185 22.36 6.03 -1.32
C GLU A 185 23.01 5.30 -0.13
N PRO A 186 22.79 3.98 0.02
CA PRO A 186 23.52 3.17 1.00
C PRO A 186 24.97 3.00 0.51
N GLY A 187 25.86 3.92 0.88
CA GLY A 187 27.28 3.78 0.50
C GLY A 187 28.24 4.90 0.88
N THR A 188 27.78 6.13 1.12
CA THR A 188 28.71 7.23 1.45
C THR A 188 28.64 7.58 2.94
N PRO A 189 29.64 7.20 3.77
CA PRO A 189 29.71 7.66 5.14
C PRO A 189 30.01 9.17 5.13
N LYS A 190 29.01 10.00 5.41
CA LYS A 190 29.25 11.40 5.75
C LYS A 190 29.89 11.44 7.15
N ILE A 191 31.07 12.05 7.23
CA ILE A 191 31.84 12.25 8.46
C ILE A 191 30.94 13.02 9.44
N GLY A 192 30.57 12.40 10.57
CA GLY A 192 29.74 13.04 11.61
C GLY A 192 28.60 12.21 12.23
N GLY A 193 28.47 10.91 11.92
CA GLY A 193 27.66 9.98 12.74
C GLY A 193 26.13 10.12 12.68
N LEU A 194 25.60 11.14 12.01
CA LEU A 194 24.17 11.29 11.75
C LEU A 194 23.87 10.91 10.29
N VAL A 195 23.40 9.69 10.08
CA VAL A 195 22.70 9.33 8.84
C VAL A 195 21.43 10.19 8.80
N SER A 196 21.43 11.28 8.03
CA SER A 196 20.24 12.10 7.84
C SER A 196 19.21 11.28 7.07
N LEU A 197 18.29 10.61 7.76
CA LEU A 197 17.22 9.78 7.17
C LEU A 197 16.13 10.65 6.53
N GLU A 198 16.51 11.53 5.61
CA GLU A 198 15.57 12.35 4.87
C GLU A 198 14.77 11.46 3.91
N ARG A 199 13.44 11.50 4.06
CA ARG A 199 12.50 10.72 3.25
C ARG A 199 11.75 11.67 2.33
N ASP A 200 11.80 11.41 1.04
CA ASP A 200 10.84 11.97 0.10
C ASP A 200 9.55 11.15 0.22
N GLN A 201 8.42 11.80 0.46
CA GLN A 201 7.13 11.14 0.64
C GLN A 201 6.10 11.70 -0.32
N LYS A 202 5.28 10.81 -0.88
CA LYS A 202 4.25 11.16 -1.85
C LYS A 202 2.95 10.47 -1.47
N LEU A 203 1.86 11.22 -1.48
CA LEU A 203 0.51 10.66 -1.37
C LEU A 203 -0.10 10.57 -2.77
N LYS A 204 -0.19 9.35 -3.28
CA LYS A 204 -0.81 9.03 -4.57
C LYS A 204 -2.26 8.65 -4.35
N PHE A 205 -3.15 9.17 -5.20
CA PHE A 205 -4.56 8.80 -5.18
C PHE A 205 -5.06 8.45 -6.59
N GLN A 206 -6.06 7.57 -6.64
CA GLN A 206 -6.73 7.20 -7.88
C GLN A 206 -8.21 6.91 -7.63
N VAL A 207 -9.07 7.47 -8.49
CA VAL A 207 -10.50 7.21 -8.55
C VAL A 207 -10.84 6.67 -9.94
N VAL A 208 -11.49 5.52 -10.00
CA VAL A 208 -11.98 4.91 -11.24
C VAL A 208 -13.49 4.84 -11.19
N LEU A 209 -14.15 5.52 -12.13
CA LEU A 209 -15.61 5.54 -12.28
C LEU A 209 -15.99 4.80 -13.59
N PRO A 210 -16.43 3.54 -13.50
CA PRO A 210 -16.87 2.76 -14.66
C PRO A 210 -18.21 3.25 -15.19
N HIS A 211 -18.48 3.03 -16.48
CA HIS A 211 -19.70 3.47 -17.16
C HIS A 211 -19.94 4.99 -17.08
N TYR A 212 -18.87 5.78 -16.91
CA TYR A 212 -18.96 7.23 -16.84
C TYR A 212 -19.41 7.80 -18.18
N ARG A 213 -20.46 8.62 -18.11
CA ARG A 213 -21.00 9.35 -19.25
C ARG A 213 -21.12 10.81 -18.89
N HIS A 214 -20.51 11.69 -19.67
CA HIS A 214 -20.44 13.12 -19.37
C HIS A 214 -21.82 13.80 -19.25
N ASP A 215 -22.82 13.32 -19.98
CA ASP A 215 -24.17 13.90 -20.05
C ASP A 215 -25.10 13.49 -18.90
N VAL A 216 -24.90 12.29 -18.34
CA VAL A 216 -25.81 11.71 -17.34
C VAL A 216 -25.14 11.42 -16.00
N SER A 217 -23.84 11.20 -15.95
CA SER A 217 -23.16 10.88 -14.69
C SER A 217 -22.90 12.11 -13.84
N ALA A 218 -22.82 11.90 -12.53
CA ALA A 218 -22.38 12.91 -11.57
C ALA A 218 -21.40 12.27 -10.57
N TYR A 219 -20.46 13.07 -10.06
CA TYR A 219 -19.55 12.61 -9.00
C TYR A 219 -19.15 13.73 -8.06
N ARG A 220 -18.78 13.36 -6.85
CA ARG A 220 -18.13 14.19 -5.84
C ARG A 220 -16.98 13.38 -5.27
N TRP A 221 -15.81 13.97 -5.15
CA TRP A 221 -14.73 13.33 -4.40
C TRP A 221 -13.92 14.34 -3.62
N SER A 222 -13.35 13.89 -2.50
CA SER A 222 -12.47 14.70 -1.67
C SER A 222 -11.32 13.86 -1.12
N LEU A 223 -10.15 14.51 -1.07
CA LEU A 223 -8.94 13.98 -0.45
C LEU A 223 -8.68 14.76 0.84
N ILE A 224 -8.66 14.04 1.95
CA ILE A 224 -8.53 14.60 3.29
C ILE A 224 -7.26 14.07 3.92
N ALA A 225 -6.39 14.95 4.42
CA ALA A 225 -5.23 14.58 5.21
C ALA A 225 -5.54 14.64 6.70
N HIS A 226 -5.04 13.65 7.45
CA HIS A 226 -5.18 13.54 8.89
C HIS A 226 -3.80 13.60 9.55
N ARG A 227 -3.68 14.41 10.59
CA ARG A 227 -2.47 14.59 11.41
C ARG A 227 -2.66 13.92 12.77
N GLY A 228 -1.60 13.78 13.55
CA GLY A 228 -1.65 13.05 14.84
C GLY A 228 -2.65 13.57 15.89
N ARG A 229 -3.21 14.79 15.72
CA ARG A 229 -4.25 15.34 16.60
C ARG A 229 -5.68 15.14 16.07
N ASP A 230 -5.82 14.57 14.89
CA ASP A 230 -7.08 14.43 14.18
C ASP A 230 -7.83 13.13 14.50
N GLY A 231 -7.36 12.36 15.48
CA GLY A 231 -7.88 11.04 15.85
C GLY A 231 -6.90 9.91 15.58
N GLU A 232 -7.34 8.68 15.80
CA GLU A 232 -6.55 7.47 15.59
C GLU A 232 -7.15 6.63 14.46
N PHE A 233 -6.30 5.97 13.67
CA PHE A 233 -6.80 5.08 12.62
C PHE A 233 -7.65 3.95 13.23
N PRO A 234 -8.81 3.58 12.63
CA PRO A 234 -9.40 4.10 11.40
C PRO A 234 -10.40 5.25 11.59
N GLU A 235 -10.55 5.76 12.81
CA GLU A 235 -11.54 6.75 13.22
C GLU A 235 -10.92 8.14 13.42
N TYR A 236 -10.91 8.93 12.35
CA TYR A 236 -10.49 10.33 12.42
C TYR A 236 -11.67 11.26 12.72
N ILE A 237 -11.45 12.15 13.69
CA ILE A 237 -12.35 13.21 14.16
C ILE A 237 -11.94 14.60 13.67
N GLY A 238 -10.80 14.71 12.97
CA GLY A 238 -10.23 15.93 12.38
C GLY A 238 -9.73 15.68 10.95
N GLY A 239 -9.37 16.74 10.22
CA GLY A 239 -8.66 16.62 8.94
C GLY A 239 -8.70 17.88 8.07
N GLU A 240 -7.73 18.01 7.18
CA GLU A 240 -7.67 19.06 6.17
C GLU A 240 -8.12 18.52 4.82
N THR A 241 -9.06 19.19 4.16
CA THR A 241 -9.41 18.85 2.77
C THR A 241 -8.34 19.42 1.85
N LEU A 242 -7.48 18.56 1.31
CA LEU A 242 -6.42 18.95 0.37
C LEU A 242 -7.01 19.29 -1.00
N ILE A 243 -7.98 18.49 -1.44
CA ILE A 243 -8.63 18.62 -2.74
C ILE A 243 -10.08 18.20 -2.61
N SER A 244 -10.97 18.91 -3.28
CA SER A 244 -12.35 18.49 -3.48
C SER A 244 -12.80 18.87 -4.87
N GLU A 245 -13.58 18.01 -5.51
CA GLU A 245 -14.17 18.29 -6.80
C GLU A 245 -15.59 17.75 -6.86
N ASP A 246 -16.47 18.57 -7.42
CA ASP A 246 -17.87 18.27 -7.67
C ASP A 246 -18.20 18.43 -9.15
N TYR A 247 -18.80 17.41 -9.75
CA TYR A 247 -19.32 17.43 -11.11
C TYR A 247 -20.78 17.01 -11.11
N HIS A 248 -21.69 17.99 -11.24
CA HIS A 248 -23.14 17.82 -11.23
C HIS A 248 -23.71 17.01 -10.05
N ALA A 249 -22.93 16.80 -8.98
CA ALA A 249 -23.34 16.09 -7.80
C ALA A 249 -24.44 16.87 -7.07
N ARG A 250 -25.47 16.15 -6.62
CA ARG A 250 -26.48 16.73 -5.73
C ARG A 250 -25.87 16.90 -4.33
N HIS A 251 -26.40 17.85 -3.55
CA HIS A 251 -26.00 18.04 -2.15
C HIS A 251 -26.60 16.94 -1.25
N ILE A 252 -26.11 15.71 -1.42
CA ILE A 252 -26.34 14.62 -0.46
C ILE A 252 -25.20 14.63 0.55
N LYS A 253 -25.54 14.53 1.84
CA LYS A 253 -24.54 14.38 2.89
C LYS A 253 -23.91 12.99 2.77
N PRO A 254 -22.57 12.86 2.79
CA PRO A 254 -21.91 11.57 2.83
C PRO A 254 -22.43 10.70 3.98
N LEU A 255 -22.62 9.41 3.74
CA LEU A 255 -23.04 8.44 4.75
C LEU A 255 -21.90 8.13 5.72
N SER A 256 -20.68 8.12 5.22
CA SER A 256 -19.49 8.10 6.06
C SER A 256 -19.52 9.32 6.98
N LYS A 257 -19.37 9.08 8.29
CA LYS A 257 -19.29 10.12 9.33
C LYS A 257 -18.07 11.01 9.09
N HIS A 258 -18.16 11.94 8.15
CA HIS A 258 -17.21 13.03 8.01
C HIS A 258 -17.73 14.19 8.83
N VAL A 259 -17.02 14.48 9.92
CA VAL A 259 -17.24 15.73 10.63
C VAL A 259 -16.74 16.84 9.70
N ILE A 260 -17.59 17.82 9.41
CA ILE A 260 -17.17 19.05 8.74
C ILE A 260 -16.22 19.73 9.73
N PHE A 261 -14.92 19.71 9.45
CA PHE A 261 -13.90 20.17 10.39
C PHE A 261 -13.82 21.71 10.36
N SER A 262 -14.72 22.38 11.09
CA SER A 262 -14.71 23.84 11.22
C SER A 262 -13.49 24.39 11.98
N ASN A 263 -12.73 23.52 12.66
CA ASN A 263 -11.64 23.89 13.57
C ASN A 263 -10.27 23.37 13.09
N PHE A 264 -10.07 23.28 11.77
CA PHE A 264 -8.74 22.98 11.23
C PHE A 264 -7.74 24.09 11.63
N SER A 265 -6.69 23.71 12.36
CA SER A 265 -5.55 24.58 12.62
C SER A 265 -4.41 24.19 11.67
N PRO A 266 -4.09 25.00 10.64
CA PRO A 266 -3.00 24.69 9.73
C PRO A 266 -1.67 24.57 10.49
N PRO A 267 -0.76 23.70 10.02
CA PRO A 267 0.57 23.64 10.58
C PRO A 267 1.30 24.99 10.37
N PRO A 268 2.23 25.36 11.26
CA PRO A 268 2.96 26.63 11.16
C PRO A 268 3.83 26.73 9.90
N LEU A 269 4.20 25.59 9.31
CA LEU A 269 4.91 25.47 8.05
C LEU A 269 4.14 24.51 7.14
N PRO A 270 4.08 24.76 5.82
CA PRO A 270 3.49 23.82 4.88
C PRO A 270 4.20 22.46 4.95
N ASP A 271 3.43 21.39 5.09
CA ASP A 271 3.91 20.01 5.11
C ASP A 271 3.65 19.26 3.79
N TYR A 272 3.10 19.95 2.79
CA TYR A 272 2.96 19.46 1.41
C TYR A 272 3.07 20.61 0.41
N LYS A 273 3.36 20.27 -0.84
CA LYS A 273 3.36 21.23 -1.94
C LYS A 273 1.92 21.54 -2.39
N SER A 274 1.59 22.82 -2.49
CA SER A 274 0.23 23.27 -2.85
C SER A 274 -0.14 23.05 -4.32
N ASP A 275 0.84 22.87 -5.21
CA ASP A 275 0.64 22.61 -6.63
C ASP A 275 0.35 21.13 -6.89
N ILE A 276 -0.87 20.70 -6.59
CA ILE A 276 -1.27 19.31 -6.80
C ILE A 276 -1.68 19.07 -8.26
N ALA A 277 -0.90 18.27 -8.97
CA ALA A 277 -1.22 17.87 -10.34
C ALA A 277 -2.28 16.77 -10.38
N ILE A 278 -3.40 17.03 -11.07
CA ILE A 278 -4.50 16.09 -11.25
C ILE A 278 -4.63 15.77 -12.74
N VAL A 279 -4.64 14.47 -13.04
CA VAL A 279 -4.78 13.94 -14.39
C VAL A 279 -6.12 13.21 -14.50
N LYS A 280 -6.96 13.66 -15.43
CA LYS A 280 -8.23 13.01 -15.77
C LYS A 280 -8.13 12.39 -17.15
N LYS A 281 -8.42 11.10 -17.24
CA LYS A 281 -8.42 10.35 -18.51
C LYS A 281 -9.73 9.60 -18.62
N SER A 282 -10.47 9.87 -19.70
CA SER A 282 -11.57 8.99 -20.10
C SER A 282 -11.00 7.88 -20.99
N LYS A 283 -11.37 6.63 -20.71
CA LYS A 283 -11.03 5.47 -21.55
C LYS A 283 -12.33 4.86 -22.05
N ALA A 284 -12.54 4.85 -23.36
CA ALA A 284 -13.59 4.08 -23.99
C ALA A 284 -13.05 2.68 -24.33
N SER A 285 -13.81 1.64 -23.99
CA SER A 285 -13.57 0.27 -24.45
C SER A 285 -14.71 -0.16 -25.36
N ASN A 286 -14.36 -0.54 -26.60
CA ASN A 286 -15.28 -1.17 -27.53
C ASN A 286 -15.05 -2.68 -27.49
N SER A 287 -15.65 -3.37 -26.51
CA SER A 287 -15.70 -4.83 -26.53
C SER A 287 -17.15 -5.31 -26.58
N GLY A 288 -17.55 -5.80 -27.75
CA GLY A 288 -18.68 -6.73 -27.95
C GLY A 288 -19.99 -6.42 -27.21
N GLY A 289 -20.63 -5.29 -27.52
CA GLY A 289 -22.05 -5.07 -27.18
C GLY A 289 -22.42 -3.68 -26.65
N GLY A 290 -21.45 -2.86 -26.24
CA GLY A 290 -21.68 -1.47 -25.82
C GLY A 290 -20.37 -0.71 -25.61
N GLU A 291 -20.40 0.61 -25.82
CA GLU A 291 -19.28 1.49 -25.51
C GLU A 291 -19.22 1.70 -23.99
N THR A 292 -18.28 1.05 -23.32
CA THR A 292 -18.06 1.26 -21.88
C THR A 292 -17.00 2.35 -21.70
N GLN A 293 -17.43 3.53 -21.25
CA GLN A 293 -16.53 4.63 -20.92
C GLN A 293 -16.18 4.62 -19.43
N TRP A 294 -14.91 4.87 -19.11
CA TRP A 294 -14.37 4.85 -17.75
C TRP A 294 -13.70 6.19 -17.51
N LEU A 295 -14.00 6.85 -16.39
CA LEU A 295 -13.25 8.02 -15.96
C LEU A 295 -12.22 7.63 -14.91
N ASN A 296 -10.94 7.88 -15.21
CA ASN A 296 -9.84 7.71 -14.29
C ASN A 296 -9.32 9.08 -13.86
N ILE A 297 -9.42 9.39 -12.58
CA ILE A 297 -8.91 10.61 -11.94
C ILE A 297 -7.75 10.19 -11.05
N ALA A 298 -6.55 10.66 -11.32
CA ALA A 298 -5.37 10.34 -10.53
C ALA A 298 -4.55 11.59 -10.24
N GLY A 299 -3.86 11.60 -9.11
CA GLY A 299 -2.99 12.70 -8.74
C GLY A 299 -1.95 12.29 -7.70
N VAL A 300 -0.99 13.19 -7.50
CA VAL A 300 0.10 13.01 -6.55
C VAL A 300 0.23 14.29 -5.73
N VAL A 301 0.15 14.14 -4.41
CA VAL A 301 0.49 15.20 -3.46
C VAL A 301 1.91 14.94 -2.98
N GLU A 302 2.82 15.86 -3.29
CA GLU A 302 4.19 15.80 -2.81
C GLU A 302 4.27 16.34 -1.39
N LEU A 303 4.76 15.51 -0.47
CA LEU A 303 4.93 15.89 0.93
C LEU A 303 6.31 16.51 1.13
N HIS A 304 6.40 17.49 2.02
CA HIS A 304 7.70 18.09 2.32
C HIS A 304 8.59 17.09 3.08
N PRO A 305 9.90 17.00 2.76
CA PRO A 305 10.79 16.09 3.47
C PRO A 305 10.85 16.43 4.96
N THR A 306 10.73 15.41 5.81
CA THR A 306 10.83 15.57 7.27
C THR A 306 11.86 14.61 7.85
N LEU A 307 12.55 15.06 8.90
CA LEU A 307 13.38 14.19 9.74
C LEU A 307 12.46 13.37 10.66
N GLY A 308 12.28 12.08 10.34
CA GLY A 308 11.47 11.16 11.13
C GLY A 308 10.04 10.97 10.60
N VAL A 309 9.05 10.95 11.49
CA VAL A 309 7.64 10.73 11.13
C VAL A 309 7.06 12.03 10.60
N HIS A 310 6.40 11.96 9.46
CA HIS A 310 5.75 13.10 8.83
C HIS A 310 4.50 13.54 9.61
N SER A 311 4.15 14.83 9.55
CA SER A 311 3.00 15.40 10.27
C SER A 311 1.67 14.82 9.80
N ILE A 312 1.52 14.57 8.50
CA ILE A 312 0.41 13.82 7.91
C ILE A 312 0.58 12.34 8.27
N ALA A 313 -0.27 11.86 9.17
CA ALA A 313 -0.27 10.51 9.68
C ALA A 313 -1.17 9.56 8.86
N ALA A 314 -2.17 10.10 8.16
CA ALA A 314 -3.06 9.33 7.29
C ALA A 314 -3.78 10.20 6.26
N ALA A 315 -4.48 9.56 5.33
CA ALA A 315 -5.37 10.20 4.40
C ALA A 315 -6.68 9.41 4.22
N THR A 316 -7.75 10.14 3.92
CA THR A 316 -9.04 9.59 3.51
C THR A 316 -9.40 10.12 2.13
N LEU A 317 -9.81 9.22 1.24
CA LEU A 317 -10.36 9.51 -0.08
C LEU A 317 -11.81 9.09 -0.06
N LEU A 318 -12.69 10.09 -0.14
CA LEU A 318 -14.12 9.89 -0.21
C LEU A 318 -14.57 10.10 -1.65
N VAL A 319 -15.36 9.17 -2.17
CA VAL A 319 -15.91 9.23 -3.53
C VAL A 319 -17.39 8.93 -3.46
N MET A 320 -18.19 9.82 -4.04
CA MET A 320 -19.60 9.60 -4.34
C MET A 320 -19.80 9.64 -5.85
N TYR A 321 -20.53 8.67 -6.39
CA TYR A 321 -20.73 8.53 -7.83
C TYR A 321 -22.15 8.12 -8.18
N TRP A 322 -22.73 8.81 -9.16
CA TRP A 322 -24.00 8.50 -9.78
C TRP A 322 -23.74 8.17 -11.25
N PRO A 323 -23.86 6.91 -11.68
CA PRO A 323 -23.82 6.57 -13.11
C PRO A 323 -24.88 7.33 -13.90
N ASP A 324 -26.07 7.48 -13.30
CA ASP A 324 -27.17 8.30 -13.80
C ASP A 324 -27.68 9.24 -12.69
N ARG A 325 -27.44 10.54 -12.88
CA ARG A 325 -27.82 11.62 -11.95
C ARG A 325 -29.33 11.85 -11.82
N SER A 326 -30.13 11.23 -12.69
CA SER A 326 -31.60 11.30 -12.59
C SER A 326 -32.14 10.42 -11.48
N ILE A 327 -31.41 9.37 -11.08
CA ILE A 327 -31.82 8.40 -10.06
C ILE A 327 -31.07 8.68 -8.76
N GLU A 328 -31.71 9.39 -7.84
CA GLU A 328 -31.07 9.90 -6.62
C GLU A 328 -30.55 8.80 -5.69
N SER A 329 -31.30 7.70 -5.56
CA SER A 329 -30.97 6.56 -4.70
C SER A 329 -29.92 5.60 -5.29
N ALA A 330 -29.63 5.69 -6.59
CA ALA A 330 -28.71 4.79 -7.28
C ALA A 330 -27.27 5.36 -7.26
N TYR A 331 -26.78 5.62 -6.05
CA TYR A 331 -25.43 6.16 -5.86
C TYR A 331 -24.50 5.15 -5.22
N VAL A 332 -23.23 5.41 -5.47
CA VAL A 332 -22.09 4.70 -4.91
C VAL A 332 -21.40 5.63 -3.94
N GLU A 333 -21.02 5.12 -2.78
CA GLU A 333 -20.09 5.79 -1.87
C GLU A 333 -18.95 4.85 -1.53
N ILE A 334 -17.71 5.33 -1.67
CA ILE A 334 -16.51 4.63 -1.24
C ILE A 334 -15.71 5.56 -0.35
N CYS A 335 -15.36 5.07 0.84
CA CYS A 335 -14.44 5.73 1.74
C CYS A 335 -13.19 4.86 1.88
N SER A 336 -12.08 5.31 1.28
CA SER A 336 -10.78 4.64 1.37
C SER A 336 -9.91 5.40 2.37
N ARG A 337 -9.32 4.69 3.34
CA ARG A 337 -8.44 5.29 4.35
C ARG A 337 -7.09 4.59 4.35
N ARG A 338 -6.01 5.36 4.55
CA ARG A 338 -4.65 4.82 4.60
C ARG A 338 -3.78 5.58 5.60
N GLU A 339 -3.03 4.86 6.43
CA GLU A 339 -1.96 5.42 7.25
C GLU A 339 -0.70 5.70 6.42
N ASN A 340 0.04 6.74 6.81
CA ASN A 340 1.36 7.06 6.31
C ASN A 340 2.40 6.26 7.13
N GLU A 341 2.97 5.22 6.52
CA GLU A 341 3.89 4.27 7.17
C GLU A 341 5.38 4.62 7.03
#